data_AF-A0A2V6Q3A1-F1
#
_entry.id   AF-A0A2V6Q3A1-F1
#
_cell.length_a   1.000
_cell.length_b   1.000
_cell.length_c   1.000
_cell.angle_alpha   90.00
_cell.angle_beta   90.00
_cell.angle_gamma   90.00
#
_symmetry.space_group_name_H-M   'P 1'
#
loop_
_entity.id
_entity.type
_entity.pdbx_description
1 polymer ?
#
loop_
_entity_poly.entity_id
_entity_poly.type
_entity_poly.pdbx_seq_one_letter_code
_entity_poly.pdbx_strand_id
1 'polypeptide(L)' 'SQADGTAFAAGDDRTCGNWTKSGQGAAMVGHHDRQGLRDDDASKSWNSSHPTRGPDGGCSQNDLKSTGGNGLFYCFATK' A
#
# COMPACT_ATOMS: atom_id res chain seq x y z
N SER A 1 -1.51 3.18 -5.50
CA SER A 1 -1.65 4.01 -6.72
C SER A 1 -1.93 5.45 -6.32
N GLN A 2 -2.15 6.36 -7.27
CA GLN A 2 -2.92 7.56 -6.98
C GLN A 2 -4.38 7.17 -6.67
N ALA A 3 -5.16 8.11 -6.09
CA ALA A 3 -6.54 7.84 -5.68
C ALA A 3 -7.45 7.43 -6.86
N ASP A 4 -7.21 7.99 -8.05
CA ASP A 4 -7.89 7.66 -9.31
C ASP A 4 -7.39 6.35 -9.97
N GLY A 5 -6.42 5.67 -9.35
CA GLY A 5 -5.87 4.42 -9.83
C GLY A 5 -4.68 4.56 -10.79
N THR A 6 -4.25 5.77 -11.14
CA THR A 6 -3.07 5.92 -12.00
C THR A 6 -1.77 5.59 -11.24
N ALA A 7 -0.71 5.31 -12.00
CA ALA A 7 0.62 5.18 -11.44
C ALA A 7 1.14 6.52 -10.91
N PHE A 8 2.08 6.45 -9.98
CA PHE A 8 2.90 7.60 -9.58
C PHE A 8 3.84 8.01 -10.73
N ALA A 9 4.38 9.22 -10.65
CA ALA A 9 5.36 9.71 -11.62
C ALA A 9 6.59 8.79 -11.68
N ALA A 10 7.24 8.74 -12.85
CA ALA A 10 8.46 7.96 -13.03
C ALA A 10 9.53 8.37 -12.00
N GLY A 11 10.19 7.37 -11.39
CA GLY A 11 11.19 7.58 -10.35
C GLY A 11 10.63 7.56 -8.91
N ASP A 12 9.32 7.75 -8.71
CA ASP A 12 8.67 7.58 -7.40
C ASP A 12 8.11 6.16 -7.26
N ASP A 13 8.99 5.18 -6.98
CA ASP A 13 8.59 3.79 -6.76
C ASP A 13 7.75 3.65 -5.49
N ARG A 14 6.42 3.57 -5.69
CA ARG A 14 5.42 3.29 -4.65
C ARG A 14 4.82 1.90 -4.79
N THR A 15 5.64 0.94 -5.22
CA THR A 15 5.18 -0.42 -5.56
C THR A 15 6.04 -1.51 -4.95
N CYS A 16 6.99 -1.17 -4.07
CA CYS A 16 8.00 -2.13 -3.62
C CYS A 16 8.74 -2.79 -4.80
N GLY A 17 9.13 -1.99 -5.80
CA GLY A 17 9.80 -2.45 -7.01
C GLY A 17 8.96 -3.41 -7.84
N ASN A 18 7.77 -2.97 -8.27
CA ASN A 18 6.79 -3.81 -8.96
C ASN A 18 6.49 -5.12 -8.19
N TRP A 19 6.37 -5.02 -6.86
CA TRP A 19 6.13 -6.16 -5.95
C TRP A 19 7.20 -7.27 -6.00
N THR A 20 8.45 -6.92 -6.35
CA THR A 20 9.58 -7.88 -6.38
C THR A 20 10.51 -7.75 -5.17
N LYS A 21 10.38 -6.69 -4.37
CA LYS A 21 11.20 -6.47 -3.16
C LYS A 21 10.51 -7.02 -1.91
N SER A 22 11.31 -7.52 -0.97
CA SER A 22 10.86 -8.02 0.34
C SER A 22 11.56 -7.37 1.54
N GLY A 23 12.09 -6.15 1.35
CA GLY A 23 12.84 -5.40 2.38
C GLY A 23 12.67 -3.89 2.20
N GLN A 24 13.74 -3.19 1.81
CA GLN A 24 13.74 -1.74 1.65
C GLN A 24 12.83 -1.24 0.51
N GLY A 25 11.97 -0.27 0.82
CA GLY A 25 11.07 0.42 -0.11
C GLY A 25 9.67 0.60 0.49
N ALA A 26 8.77 1.24 -0.23
CA ALA A 26 7.39 1.32 0.23
C ALA A 26 6.40 1.14 -0.93
N ALA A 27 5.26 0.53 -0.64
CA ALA A 27 4.13 0.49 -1.54
C ALA A 27 3.06 1.47 -1.06
N MET A 28 2.42 2.22 -1.96
CA MET A 28 1.22 2.98 -1.60
C MET A 28 0.03 2.02 -1.50
N VAL A 29 -0.57 1.95 -0.33
CA VAL A 29 -1.69 1.06 -0.02
C VAL A 29 -2.88 1.85 0.53
N GLY A 30 -4.05 1.21 0.58
CA GLY A 30 -5.22 1.74 1.27
C GLY A 30 -5.89 0.68 2.14
N HIS A 31 -7.02 1.07 2.71
CA HIS A 31 -7.74 0.25 3.69
C HIS A 31 -9.02 -0.32 3.09
N HIS A 32 -9.16 -1.65 3.13
CA HIS A 32 -10.33 -2.34 2.58
C HIS A 32 -11.64 -2.01 3.33
N ASP A 33 -11.55 -1.79 4.64
CA ASP A 33 -12.64 -1.35 5.52
C ASP A 33 -12.91 0.15 5.41
N ARG A 34 -12.05 0.87 4.66
CA ARG A 34 -12.05 2.33 4.52
C ARG A 34 -11.93 3.06 5.86
N GLN A 35 -11.31 2.43 6.84
CA GLN A 35 -11.05 3.02 8.14
C GLN A 35 -9.59 3.43 8.25
N GLY A 36 -9.36 4.71 8.50
CA GLY A 36 -8.04 5.26 8.79
C GLY A 36 -8.03 6.05 10.09
N LEU A 37 -6.91 6.73 10.36
CA LEU A 37 -6.70 7.46 11.62
C LEU A 37 -7.47 8.78 11.69
N ARG A 38 -7.98 9.29 10.55
CA ARG A 38 -8.67 10.58 10.44
C ARG A 38 -9.89 10.47 9.54
N ASP A 39 -10.78 11.45 9.67
CA ASP A 39 -11.96 11.59 8.84
C ASP A 39 -11.64 12.43 7.57
N ASP A 40 -10.77 11.90 6.71
CA ASP A 40 -10.40 12.53 5.43
C ASP A 40 -10.32 11.51 4.28
N ASP A 41 -10.33 12.00 3.05
CA ASP A 41 -10.40 11.17 1.84
C ASP A 41 -9.21 10.21 1.71
N ALA A 42 -8.01 10.65 2.09
CA ALA A 42 -6.82 9.81 2.07
C ALA A 42 -6.96 8.64 3.06
N SER A 43 -7.35 8.93 4.30
CA SER A 43 -7.51 7.94 5.36
C SER A 43 -8.59 6.90 5.05
N LYS A 44 -9.61 7.27 4.26
CA LYS A 44 -10.70 6.38 3.82
C LYS A 44 -10.50 5.76 2.44
N SER A 45 -9.35 6.03 1.80
CA SER A 45 -9.04 5.50 0.48
C SER A 45 -8.81 3.99 0.53
N TRP A 46 -9.27 3.27 -0.49
CA TRP A 46 -9.06 1.83 -0.59
C TRP A 46 -7.69 1.48 -1.23
N ASN A 47 -7.06 2.42 -1.95
CA ASN A 47 -5.85 2.17 -2.76
C ASN A 47 -4.72 3.22 -2.60
N SER A 48 -4.95 4.31 -1.86
CA SER A 48 -4.05 5.47 -1.80
C SER A 48 -4.13 6.21 -0.46
N SER A 49 -4.04 5.49 0.66
CA SER A 49 -4.06 6.07 2.00
C SER A 49 -2.68 6.47 2.51
N HIS A 50 -1.73 5.54 2.47
CA HIS A 50 -0.36 5.80 2.92
C HIS A 50 0.64 4.78 2.39
N PRO A 51 1.95 5.10 2.44
CA PRO A 51 3.00 4.12 2.19
C PRO A 51 2.99 3.01 3.25
N THR A 52 3.41 1.80 2.86
CA THR A 52 3.78 0.75 3.80
C THR A 52 4.94 1.19 4.68
N ARG A 53 5.04 0.61 5.87
CA ARG A 53 6.03 0.95 6.88
C ARG A 53 6.47 -0.29 7.65
N GLY A 54 7.60 -0.19 8.34
CA GLY A 54 8.05 -1.22 9.27
C GLY A 54 9.57 -1.28 9.38
N PRO A 55 10.09 -2.06 10.34
CA PRO A 55 11.52 -2.09 10.66
C PRO A 55 12.39 -2.70 9.57
N ASP A 56 11.84 -3.52 8.66
CA ASP A 56 12.62 -4.17 7.59
C ASP A 56 12.75 -3.32 6.32
N GLY A 57 12.15 -2.12 6.34
CA GLY A 57 12.27 -1.13 5.29
C GLY A 57 11.01 -0.90 4.46
N GLY A 58 9.90 -1.59 4.76
CA GLY A 58 8.53 -1.30 4.30
C GLY A 58 7.92 -2.32 3.34
N CYS A 59 8.70 -3.23 2.76
CA CYS A 59 8.22 -4.21 1.77
C CYS A 59 8.21 -5.66 2.26
N SER A 60 8.67 -5.94 3.49
CA SER A 60 8.61 -7.30 4.03
C SER A 60 7.17 -7.69 4.38
N GLN A 61 6.87 -8.98 4.46
CA GLN A 61 5.56 -9.46 4.89
C GLN A 61 5.19 -8.98 6.31
N ASN A 62 6.18 -8.80 7.19
CA ASN A 62 5.99 -8.27 8.54
C ASN A 62 5.66 -6.77 8.50
N ASP A 63 6.32 -6.02 7.62
CA ASP A 63 6.06 -4.61 7.40
C ASP A 63 4.64 -4.37 6.88
N LEU A 64 4.19 -5.18 5.90
CA LEU A 64 2.80 -5.15 5.41
C LEU A 64 1.77 -5.37 6.54
N LYS A 65 2.06 -6.23 7.51
CA LYS A 65 1.18 -6.43 8.68
C LYS A 65 1.18 -5.20 9.59
N SER A 66 2.36 -4.64 9.86
CA SER A 66 2.52 -3.45 10.71
C SER A 66 1.85 -2.19 10.15
N THR A 67 1.52 -2.22 8.85
CA THR A 67 0.84 -1.17 8.09
C THR A 67 -0.68 -1.10 8.40
N GLY A 68 -1.20 -1.93 9.32
CA GLY A 68 -2.57 -1.80 9.84
C GLY A 68 -3.51 -2.93 9.44
N GLY A 69 -2.98 -4.11 9.12
CA GLY A 69 -3.79 -5.28 8.74
C GLY A 69 -2.99 -6.58 8.80
N ASN A 70 -3.44 -7.62 8.09
CA ASN A 70 -2.78 -8.93 8.08
C ASN A 70 -1.78 -9.11 6.91
N GLY A 71 -1.55 -8.07 6.10
CA GLY A 71 -0.63 -8.11 4.95
C GLY A 71 -1.09 -9.07 3.84
N LEU A 72 -2.40 -9.17 3.62
CA LEU A 72 -2.99 -10.02 2.58
C LEU A 72 -3.15 -9.26 1.26
N PHE A 73 -3.22 -10.01 0.15
CA PHE A 73 -3.45 -9.48 -1.19
C PHE A 73 -4.88 -9.77 -1.65
N TYR A 74 -5.45 -8.83 -2.41
CA TYR A 74 -6.72 -9.02 -3.10
C TYR A 74 -6.48 -9.52 -4.52
N CYS A 75 -7.10 -10.65 -4.85
CA CYS A 75 -7.11 -11.21 -6.20
C CYS A 75 -8.49 -11.02 -6.81
N PHE A 76 -8.55 -10.43 -8.01
CA PHE A 76 -9.79 -10.19 -8.74
C PHE A 76 -9.85 -11.12 -9.95
N ALA A 77 -10.99 -11.79 -10.15
CA ALA A 77 -11.18 -12.65 -11.31
C ALA A 77 -11.11 -11.84 -12.60
N THR A 78 -10.38 -12.36 -13.59
CA THR A 78 -10.39 -11.85 -14.96
C THR A 78 -11.50 -12.54 -15.75
N LYS A 79 -12.03 -11.85 -16.77
CA LYS A 79 -13.01 -12.43 -17.71
C LYS A 79 -12.35 -13.48 -18.59
#